data_AF-A0A9E6FBC3-F1
#
_entry.id   AF-A0A9E6FBC3-F1
#
_cell.length_a   1.000
_cell.length_b   1.000
_cell.length_c   1.000
_cell.angle_alpha   90.00
_cell.angle_beta   90.00
_cell.angle_gamma   90.00
#
_symmetry.space_group_name_H-M   'P 1'
#
loop_
_entity.id
_entity.type
_entity.pdbx_description
1 polymer ?
#
loop_
_entity_poly.entity_id
_entity_poly.type
_entity_poly.pdbx_seq_one_letter_code
_entity_poly.pdbx_strand_id
1 'polypeptide(L)'
;MDNINTYNLWNLVIDFGILISAIVLGIFQYKINKRLGDLDDVVEVYATYGVGLIQKNGENFSTPFIHIQNVGTRLIYFDKYIFNGKIYELNSIVRPSVYSQAQNNYYCIDLPTNGENHVSVEIYYTDIDKRKWKSKIVCNLENSFWKINTYPREKVRDYIKN
;
A
#
# COMPACT_ATOMS: atom_id res chain seq x y z
N MET A 1 65.80 -6.48 23.28
CA MET A 1 64.58 -7.32 23.29
C MET A 1 63.30 -6.50 23.49
N ASP A 2 63.39 -5.19 23.77
CA ASP A 2 62.22 -4.37 24.13
C ASP A 2 61.35 -3.92 22.94
N ASN A 3 61.92 -3.73 21.74
CA ASN A 3 61.18 -3.27 20.55
C ASN A 3 60.09 -4.24 20.05
N ILE A 4 60.21 -5.54 20.34
CA ILE A 4 59.24 -6.56 19.91
C ILE A 4 57.97 -6.47 20.77
N ASN A 5 58.10 -6.17 22.06
CA ASN A 5 56.95 -6.03 22.97
C ASN A 5 56.15 -4.76 22.69
N THR A 6 56.82 -3.64 22.37
CA THR A 6 56.14 -2.40 21.98
C THR A 6 55.39 -2.55 20.66
N TYR A 7 55.97 -3.23 19.67
CA TYR A 7 55.32 -3.48 18.38
C TYR A 7 54.07 -4.37 18.53
N ASN A 8 54.16 -5.43 19.35
CA ASN A 8 53.01 -6.29 19.65
C ASN A 8 51.90 -5.54 20.40
N LEU A 9 52.27 -4.63 21.31
CA LEU A 9 51.31 -3.78 22.02
C LEU A 9 50.57 -2.83 21.06
N TRP A 10 51.28 -2.22 20.11
CA TRP A 10 50.69 -1.31 19.12
C TRP A 10 49.74 -2.04 18.16
N ASN A 11 50.11 -3.23 17.68
CA ASN A 11 49.23 -4.04 16.86
C ASN A 11 47.96 -4.43 17.61
N LEU A 12 48.07 -4.76 18.89
CA LEU A 12 46.91 -5.08 19.74
C LEU A 12 45.97 -3.88 19.86
N VAL A 13 46.50 -2.66 20.06
CA VAL A 13 45.68 -1.43 20.09
C VAL A 13 45.00 -1.19 18.75
N ILE A 14 45.70 -1.41 17.63
CA ILE A 14 45.14 -1.27 16.28
C ILE A 14 44.01 -2.29 16.06
N ASP A 15 44.23 -3.55 16.40
CA ASP A 15 43.24 -4.62 16.25
C ASP A 15 41.99 -4.36 17.11
N PHE A 16 42.16 -3.88 18.34
CA PHE A 16 41.05 -3.45 19.18
C PHE A 16 40.31 -2.24 18.59
N GLY A 17 41.03 -1.28 18.01
CA GLY A 17 40.44 -0.14 17.30
C GLY A 17 39.62 -0.58 16.08
N ILE A 18 40.13 -1.55 15.32
CA ILE A 18 39.42 -2.17 14.18
C ILE A 18 38.17 -2.90 14.67
N LEU A 19 38.27 -3.69 15.74
CA LEU A 19 37.14 -4.43 16.31
C LEU A 19 36.01 -3.50 16.77
N ILE A 20 36.35 -2.44 17.52
CA ILE A 20 35.37 -1.45 17.98
C ILE A 20 34.71 -0.75 16.78
N SER A 21 35.51 -0.36 15.79
CA SER A 21 35.00 0.26 14.56
C SER A 21 34.04 -0.67 13.81
N ALA A 22 34.37 -1.95 13.68
CA ALA A 22 33.52 -2.96 13.05
C ALA A 22 32.19 -3.14 13.79
N ILE A 23 32.21 -3.17 15.13
CA ILE A 23 30.98 -3.26 15.96
C ILE A 23 30.10 -2.04 15.74
N VAL A 24 30.68 -0.83 15.78
CA VAL A 24 29.93 0.42 15.56
C VAL A 24 29.29 0.44 14.18
N LEU A 25 30.05 0.11 13.13
CA LEU A 25 29.53 0.01 11.76
C LEU A 25 28.42 -1.03 11.65
N GLY A 26 28.55 -2.19 12.29
CA GLY A 26 27.52 -3.22 12.33
C GLY A 26 26.20 -2.72 12.94
N ILE A 27 26.28 -1.98 14.05
CA ILE A 27 25.10 -1.39 14.70
C ILE A 27 24.44 -0.35 13.80
N PHE A 28 25.22 0.50 13.13
CA PHE A 28 24.68 1.49 12.18
C PHE A 28 24.03 0.83 10.97
N GLN A 29 24.69 -0.17 10.39
CA GLN A 29 24.15 -0.93 9.26
C GLN A 29 22.82 -1.60 9.61
N TYR A 30 22.73 -2.21 10.80
CA TYR A 30 21.48 -2.80 11.27
C TYR A 30 20.35 -1.77 11.38
N LYS A 31 20.64 -0.59 11.95
CA LYS A 31 19.65 0.50 12.04
C LYS A 31 19.19 1.00 10.67
N ILE A 32 20.11 1.12 9.72
CA ILE A 32 19.80 1.53 8.34
C ILE A 32 18.92 0.47 7.66
N ASN A 33 19.32 -0.80 7.73
CA ASN A 33 18.57 -1.90 7.11
C ASN A 33 17.16 -2.02 7.68
N LYS A 34 16.99 -1.84 9.00
CA LYS A 34 15.67 -1.83 9.61
C LYS A 34 14.80 -0.70 9.07
N ARG A 35 15.33 0.53 8.99
CA ARG A 35 14.61 1.69 8.45
C ARG A 35 14.27 1.53 6.98
N LEU A 36 15.18 0.99 6.17
CA LEU A 36 14.93 0.69 4.76
C LEU A 36 13.82 -0.36 4.63
N GLY A 37 13.87 -1.43 5.44
CA GLY A 37 12.81 -2.43 5.49
C GLY A 37 11.43 -1.83 5.84
N ASP A 38 11.38 -0.92 6.81
CA ASP A 38 10.15 -0.22 7.21
C ASP A 38 9.61 0.69 6.09
N LEU A 39 10.48 1.30 5.27
CA LEU A 39 10.11 2.11 4.11
C LEU A 39 9.66 1.27 2.92
N ASP A 40 10.21 0.06 2.77
CA ASP A 40 9.84 -0.88 1.72
C ASP A 40 8.59 -1.70 2.07
N ASP A 41 8.10 -1.62 3.31
CA ASP A 41 6.90 -2.32 3.81
C ASP A 41 5.66 -1.41 3.85
N VAL A 42 5.38 -0.77 2.71
CA VAL A 42 4.21 0.07 2.55
C VAL A 42 3.12 -0.74 1.86
N VAL A 43 2.05 -0.95 2.59
CA VAL A 43 0.75 -1.32 2.05
C VAL A 43 -0.02 -0.03 1.89
N GLU A 44 -0.67 0.29 0.76
CA GLU A 44 -1.53 1.48 0.66
C GLU A 44 -2.36 1.39 -0.62
N VAL A 45 -3.59 1.88 -0.58
CA VAL A 45 -4.45 2.00 -1.76
C VAL A 45 -4.84 3.45 -2.00
N TYR A 46 -5.03 3.80 -3.27
CA TYR A 46 -5.50 5.12 -3.66
C TYR A 46 -6.58 5.00 -4.73
N ALA A 47 -7.63 5.83 -4.60
CA ALA A 47 -8.73 5.89 -5.54
C ALA A 47 -8.70 7.17 -6.38
N THR A 48 -8.88 7.03 -7.69
CA THR A 48 -8.98 8.16 -8.64
C THR A 48 -10.28 8.11 -9.44
N TYR A 49 -10.69 9.27 -9.95
CA TYR A 49 -11.95 9.39 -10.69
C TYR A 49 -11.73 9.00 -12.14
N GLY A 50 -12.68 8.25 -12.70
CA GLY A 50 -12.72 7.90 -14.10
C GLY A 50 -14.13 8.02 -14.67
N VAL A 51 -14.19 8.13 -15.98
CA VAL A 51 -15.43 8.16 -16.75
C VAL A 51 -15.31 7.14 -17.87
N GLY A 52 -16.23 6.17 -17.87
CA GLY A 52 -16.33 5.15 -18.90
C GLY A 52 -17.39 5.52 -19.91
N LEU A 53 -17.23 5.08 -21.16
CA LEU A 53 -18.27 5.15 -22.18
C LEU A 53 -18.87 3.76 -22.36
N ILE A 54 -20.15 3.63 -22.06
CA ILE A 54 -20.92 2.40 -22.29
C ILE A 54 -21.83 2.66 -23.49
N GLN A 55 -21.71 1.84 -24.53
CA GLN A 55 -22.61 1.92 -25.67
C GLN A 55 -23.83 1.04 -25.41
N LYS A 56 -25.03 1.63 -25.44
CA LYS A 56 -26.30 0.91 -25.28
C LYS A 56 -27.25 1.37 -26.37
N ASN A 57 -27.71 0.44 -27.20
CA ASN A 57 -28.61 0.71 -28.34
C ASN A 57 -28.08 1.78 -29.34
N GLY A 58 -26.76 1.85 -29.54
CA GLY A 58 -26.13 2.82 -30.44
C GLY A 58 -25.91 4.22 -29.82
N GLU A 59 -26.39 4.46 -28.60
CA GLU A 59 -26.12 5.67 -27.84
C GLU A 59 -24.97 5.45 -26.84
N ASN A 60 -24.12 6.46 -26.69
CA ASN A 60 -22.99 6.42 -25.75
C ASN A 60 -23.41 7.05 -24.42
N PHE A 61 -23.41 6.25 -23.36
CA PHE A 61 -23.66 6.70 -21.99
C PHE A 61 -22.35 6.84 -21.22
N SER A 62 -22.15 8.00 -20.62
CA SER A 62 -21.05 8.26 -19.71
C SER A 62 -21.37 7.67 -18.33
N THR A 63 -20.54 6.75 -17.85
CA THR A 63 -20.69 6.13 -16.53
C THR A 63 -19.50 6.50 -15.65
N PRO A 64 -19.72 7.26 -14.56
CA PRO A 64 -18.65 7.59 -13.63
C PRO A 64 -18.25 6.35 -12.85
N PHE A 65 -16.96 6.22 -12.53
CA PHE A 65 -16.46 5.14 -11.70
C PHE A 65 -15.20 5.60 -10.93
N ILE A 66 -14.76 4.80 -9.96
CA ILE A 66 -13.48 4.99 -9.27
C ILE A 66 -12.48 3.91 -9.66
N HIS A 67 -11.24 4.29 -9.99
CA HIS A 67 -10.11 3.37 -10.13
C HIS A 67 -9.43 3.24 -8.78
N ILE A 68 -9.35 2.03 -8.24
CA ILE A 68 -8.64 1.72 -7.00
C ILE A 68 -7.34 1.01 -7.34
N GLN A 69 -6.22 1.58 -6.90
CA GLN A 69 -4.87 1.09 -7.20
C GLN A 69 -4.08 0.84 -5.93
N ASN A 70 -3.19 -0.14 -5.97
CA ASN A 70 -2.21 -0.38 -4.92
C ASN A 70 -1.00 0.54 -5.15
N VAL A 71 -0.93 1.61 -4.37
CA VAL A 71 0.18 2.58 -4.39
C VAL A 71 1.27 2.25 -3.37
N GLY A 72 1.08 1.19 -2.59
CA GLY A 72 2.11 0.62 -1.74
C GLY A 72 3.16 -0.16 -2.54
N THR A 73 4.18 -0.65 -1.84
CA THR A 73 5.27 -1.48 -2.36
C THR A 73 4.97 -2.97 -2.27
N ARG A 74 4.02 -3.38 -1.42
CA ARG A 74 3.65 -4.78 -1.18
C ARG A 74 2.58 -5.26 -2.16
N LEU A 75 2.64 -6.53 -2.55
CA LEU A 75 1.54 -7.20 -3.25
C LEU A 75 0.33 -7.34 -2.31
N ILE A 76 -0.85 -6.96 -2.80
CA ILE A 76 -2.10 -7.09 -2.03
C ILE A 76 -3.15 -7.88 -2.81
N TYR A 77 -4.12 -8.40 -2.08
CA TYR A 77 -5.24 -9.19 -2.56
C TYR A 77 -6.52 -8.52 -2.06
N PHE A 78 -7.38 -8.09 -2.98
CA PHE A 78 -8.66 -7.50 -2.64
C PHE A 78 -9.65 -8.60 -2.29
N ASP A 79 -10.08 -8.62 -1.03
CA ASP A 79 -10.92 -9.69 -0.48
C ASP A 79 -12.40 -9.38 -0.65
N LYS A 80 -12.81 -8.17 -0.26
CA LYS A 80 -14.17 -7.67 -0.41
C LYS A 80 -14.20 -6.14 -0.35
N TYR A 81 -15.33 -5.55 -0.74
CA TYR A 81 -15.62 -4.15 -0.42
C TYR A 81 -17.05 -3.98 0.09
N ILE A 82 -17.27 -2.93 0.86
CA ILE A 82 -18.58 -2.51 1.33
C ILE A 82 -18.90 -1.19 0.63
N PHE A 83 -19.95 -1.18 -0.19
CA PHE A 83 -20.42 0.00 -0.92
C PHE A 83 -21.75 0.44 -0.34
N ASN A 84 -21.78 1.63 0.27
CA ASN A 84 -22.97 2.17 0.95
C ASN A 84 -23.63 1.15 1.90
N GLY A 85 -22.81 0.37 2.63
CA GLY A 85 -23.25 -0.66 3.57
C GLY A 85 -23.50 -2.05 2.97
N LYS A 86 -23.49 -2.20 1.64
CA LYS A 86 -23.68 -3.49 0.96
C LYS A 86 -22.34 -4.16 0.66
N ILE A 87 -22.23 -5.44 1.00
CA ILE A 87 -21.01 -6.25 0.82
C ILE A 87 -20.94 -6.79 -0.61
N TYR A 88 -19.74 -6.73 -1.18
CA TYR A 88 -19.37 -7.32 -2.47
C TYR A 88 -18.08 -8.13 -2.28
N GLU A 89 -18.18 -9.45 -2.47
CA GLU A 89 -17.04 -10.36 -2.34
C GLU A 89 -16.19 -10.32 -3.62
N LEU A 90 -14.87 -10.21 -3.43
CA LEU A 90 -13.88 -10.15 -4.53
C LEU A 90 -13.04 -11.41 -4.63
N ASN A 91 -13.08 -12.31 -3.64
CA ASN A 91 -12.36 -13.58 -3.65
C ASN A 91 -10.83 -13.42 -3.87
N SER A 92 -10.23 -12.43 -3.19
CA SER A 92 -8.78 -12.21 -3.14
C SER A 92 -8.16 -11.91 -4.51
N ILE A 93 -8.77 -11.01 -5.29
CA ILE A 93 -8.21 -10.56 -6.57
C ILE A 93 -6.85 -9.91 -6.37
N VAL A 94 -5.86 -10.38 -7.11
CA VAL A 94 -4.46 -9.89 -7.01
C VAL A 94 -4.35 -8.45 -7.51
N ARG A 95 -3.69 -7.60 -6.72
CA ARG A 95 -3.38 -6.21 -7.06
C ARG A 95 -1.90 -5.93 -6.80
N PRO A 96 -1.04 -6.09 -7.81
CA PRO A 96 0.37 -5.74 -7.68
C PRO A 96 0.55 -4.26 -7.37
N SER A 97 1.74 -3.86 -6.95
CA SER A 97 2.06 -2.45 -6.77
C SER A 97 2.07 -1.72 -8.13
N VAL A 98 1.70 -0.44 -8.16
CA VAL A 98 1.94 0.43 -9.33
C VAL A 98 3.42 0.47 -9.74
N TYR A 99 4.36 0.24 -8.82
CA TYR A 99 5.79 0.18 -9.12
C TYR A 99 6.20 -1.07 -9.92
N SER A 100 5.34 -2.09 -10.01
CA SER A 100 5.61 -3.31 -10.78
C SER A 100 5.48 -3.15 -12.30
N GLN A 101 5.01 -2.00 -12.79
CA GLN A 101 4.71 -1.75 -14.20
C GLN A 101 3.66 -2.71 -14.82
N ALA A 102 2.91 -3.44 -14.00
CA ALA A 102 1.80 -4.27 -14.47
C ALA A 102 0.74 -3.41 -15.19
N GLN A 103 0.36 -3.80 -16.40
CA GLN A 103 -0.66 -3.10 -17.18
C GLN A 103 -2.05 -3.29 -16.57
N ASN A 104 -2.91 -2.28 -16.66
CA ASN A 104 -4.31 -2.29 -16.17
C ASN A 104 -4.45 -2.72 -14.71
N ASN A 105 -3.50 -2.33 -13.87
CA ASN A 105 -3.46 -2.67 -12.47
C ASN A 105 -4.34 -1.75 -11.61
N TYR A 106 -5.64 -1.82 -11.85
CA TYR A 106 -6.67 -1.11 -11.08
C TYR A 106 -7.90 -2.00 -10.92
N TYR A 107 -8.69 -1.72 -9.88
CA TYR A 107 -10.04 -2.25 -9.74
C TYR A 107 -11.04 -1.10 -9.90
N CYS A 108 -12.07 -1.30 -10.72
CA CYS A 108 -13.09 -0.29 -10.94
C CYS A 108 -14.32 -0.57 -10.09
N ILE A 109 -14.89 0.48 -9.50
CA ILE A 109 -16.22 0.44 -8.90
C ILE A 109 -17.04 1.56 -9.53
N ASP A 110 -18.16 1.19 -10.14
CA ASP A 110 -19.08 2.16 -10.75
C ASP A 110 -19.70 3.06 -9.70
N LEU A 111 -19.76 4.35 -10.01
CA LEU A 111 -20.45 5.35 -9.21
C LEU A 111 -21.90 5.48 -9.68
N PRO A 112 -22.81 5.81 -8.76
CA PRO A 112 -24.22 5.86 -9.07
C PRO A 112 -24.55 7.02 -10.00
N THR A 113 -25.51 6.79 -10.90
CA THR A 113 -26.09 7.80 -11.79
C THR A 113 -27.55 8.12 -11.43
N ASN A 114 -28.06 7.56 -10.34
CA ASN A 114 -29.45 7.64 -9.87
C ASN A 114 -29.74 8.88 -9.01
N GLY A 115 -28.86 9.89 -9.01
CA GLY A 115 -28.99 11.11 -8.20
C GLY A 115 -28.36 11.03 -6.79
N GLU A 116 -27.79 9.89 -6.39
CA GLU A 116 -26.93 9.83 -5.20
C GLU A 116 -25.73 10.76 -5.37
N ASN A 117 -25.47 11.59 -4.36
CA ASN A 117 -24.37 12.57 -4.34
C ASN A 117 -23.27 12.22 -3.33
N HIS A 118 -23.44 11.13 -2.59
CA HIS A 118 -22.49 10.66 -1.59
C HIS A 118 -22.37 9.14 -1.67
N VAL A 119 -21.13 8.66 -1.75
CA VAL A 119 -20.79 7.25 -1.71
C VAL A 119 -19.68 7.03 -0.70
N SER A 120 -19.83 6.00 0.12
CA SER A 120 -18.79 5.49 1.00
C SER A 120 -18.45 4.07 0.62
N VAL A 121 -17.18 3.84 0.31
CA VAL A 121 -16.62 2.53 0.02
C VAL A 121 -15.61 2.16 1.09
N GLU A 122 -15.74 0.99 1.68
CA GLU A 122 -14.68 0.39 2.50
C GLU A 122 -14.11 -0.81 1.76
N ILE A 123 -12.83 -0.76 1.41
CA ILE A 123 -12.15 -1.87 0.76
C ILE A 123 -11.33 -2.66 1.77
N TYR A 124 -11.46 -3.97 1.74
CA TYR A 124 -10.78 -4.91 2.60
C TYR A 124 -9.81 -5.75 1.77
N TYR A 125 -8.58 -5.84 2.23
CA TYR A 125 -7.52 -6.48 1.47
C TYR A 125 -6.46 -7.09 2.38
N THR A 126 -5.80 -8.11 1.88
CA THR A 126 -4.75 -8.87 2.56
C THR A 126 -3.44 -8.67 1.81
N ASP A 127 -2.33 -8.50 2.51
CA ASP A 127 -1.01 -8.46 1.86
C ASP A 127 -0.37 -9.85 1.74
N ILE A 128 0.77 -9.91 1.05
CA ILE A 128 1.53 -11.16 0.85
C ILE A 128 1.91 -11.88 2.14
N ASP A 129 2.05 -11.15 3.25
CA ASP A 129 2.37 -11.69 4.58
C ASP A 129 1.11 -12.03 5.40
N LYS A 130 -0.07 -12.07 4.74
CA LYS A 130 -1.38 -12.39 5.32
C LYS A 130 -1.85 -11.39 6.38
N ARG A 131 -1.31 -10.17 6.40
CA ARG A 131 -1.81 -9.08 7.25
C ARG A 131 -3.04 -8.48 6.59
N LYS A 132 -4.08 -8.26 7.39
CA LYS A 132 -5.36 -7.73 6.94
C LYS A 132 -5.43 -6.23 7.11
N TRP A 133 -5.95 -5.56 6.11
CA TRP A 133 -6.04 -4.12 6.01
C TRP A 133 -7.41 -3.71 5.51
N LYS A 134 -7.79 -2.48 5.83
CA LYS A 134 -8.92 -1.80 5.22
C LYS A 134 -8.58 -0.36 4.90
N SER A 135 -9.23 0.19 3.88
CA SER A 135 -9.17 1.62 3.58
C SER A 135 -10.57 2.11 3.26
N LYS A 136 -10.86 3.35 3.67
CA LYS A 136 -12.12 4.02 3.36
C LYS A 136 -11.92 4.97 2.20
N ILE A 137 -12.86 5.00 1.28
CA ILE A 137 -12.94 5.92 0.15
C ILE A 137 -14.30 6.60 0.25
N VAL A 138 -14.30 7.94 0.22
CA VAL A 138 -15.53 8.74 0.18
C VAL A 138 -15.56 9.49 -1.13
N CYS A 139 -16.67 9.37 -1.85
CA CYS A 139 -16.92 10.10 -3.08
C CYS A 139 -18.10 11.05 -2.84
N ASN A 140 -17.88 12.34 -3.05
CA ASN A 140 -18.93 13.36 -2.99
C ASN A 140 -19.09 14.00 -4.37
N LEU A 141 -20.31 14.11 -4.85
CA LEU A 141 -20.62 14.81 -6.09
C LEU A 141 -20.71 16.32 -5.81
N GLU A 142 -19.72 17.07 -6.29
CA GLU A 142 -19.62 18.52 -6.16
C GLU A 142 -19.57 19.12 -7.57
N ASN A 143 -20.49 20.04 -7.91
CA ASN A 143 -20.50 20.73 -9.20
C ASN A 143 -20.44 19.80 -10.43
N SER A 144 -21.19 18.69 -10.40
CA SER A 144 -21.20 17.65 -11.46
C SER A 144 -19.92 16.82 -11.60
N PHE A 145 -18.96 16.95 -10.67
CA PHE A 145 -17.76 16.12 -10.61
C PHE A 145 -17.67 15.36 -9.30
N TRP A 146 -17.28 14.08 -9.37
CA TRP A 146 -17.04 13.28 -8.20
C TRP A 146 -15.68 13.62 -7.59
N LYS A 147 -15.70 14.18 -6.38
CA LYS A 147 -14.52 14.39 -5.56
C LYS A 147 -14.27 13.16 -4.72
N ILE A 148 -13.07 12.59 -4.86
CA ILE A 148 -12.69 11.33 -4.21
C ILE A 148 -11.66 11.61 -3.13
N ASN A 149 -11.96 11.17 -1.93
CA ASN A 149 -11.05 11.19 -0.80
C ASN A 149 -10.75 9.75 -0.40
N THR A 150 -9.49 9.34 -0.53
CA THR A 150 -9.02 8.07 0.02
C THR A 150 -8.40 8.32 1.38
N TYR A 151 -8.89 7.62 2.40
CA TYR A 151 -8.37 7.71 3.76
C TYR A 151 -7.24 6.71 3.97
N PRO A 152 -6.32 7.00 4.92
CA PRO A 152 -5.22 6.10 5.24
C PRO A 152 -5.71 4.70 5.58
N ARG A 153 -4.87 3.70 5.28
CA ARG A 153 -5.13 2.32 5.68
C ARG A 153 -5.24 2.15 7.20
N GLU A 154 -6.04 1.18 7.59
CA GLU A 154 -6.17 0.70 8.96
C GLU A 154 -5.91 -0.81 9.01
N LYS A 155 -5.17 -1.26 10.02
CA LYS A 155 -4.93 -2.68 10.25
C LYS A 155 -6.17 -3.32 10.88
N VAL A 156 -6.59 -4.45 10.35
CA VAL A 156 -7.78 -5.19 10.81
C VAL A 156 -7.32 -6.45 11.53
N ARG A 157 -7.86 -6.71 12.74
CA ARG A 157 -7.58 -7.96 13.47
C ARG A 157 -8.35 -9.13 12.87
N ASP A 158 -9.64 -8.94 12.63
CA ASP A 158 -10.52 -9.89 11.96
C ASP A 158 -11.51 -9.16 11.06
N TYR A 159 -11.77 -9.71 9.88
CA TYR A 159 -12.86 -9.21 9.04
C TYR A 159 -14.16 -9.42 9.82
N ILE A 160 -14.99 -8.38 9.89
CA ILE A 160 -16.34 -8.49 10.47
C ILE A 160 -17.03 -9.65 9.76
N LYS A 161 -17.24 -10.74 10.51
CA LYS A 161 -18.12 -11.85 10.13
C LYS A 161 -19.52 -11.38 10.49
N ASN A 162 -20.33 -11.11 9.47
CA ASN A 162 -21.78 -11.06 9.65
C ASN A 162 -22.31 -12.49 9.54
#